data_AF-A0A2D5AQE6-F1
#
_entry.id   AF-A0A2D5AQE6-F1
#
_cell.length_a   1.000
_cell.length_b   1.000
_cell.length_c   1.000
_cell.angle_alpha   90.00
_cell.angle_beta   90.00
_cell.angle_gamma   90.00
#
_symmetry.space_group_name_H-M   'P 1'
#
loop_
_entity.id
_entity.type
_entity.pdbx_description
1 polymer ?
#
loop_
_entity_poly.entity_id
_entity_poly.type
_entity_poly.pdbx_seq_one_letter_code
_entity_poly.pdbx_strand_id
1 'polypeptide(L)'
;MEQLKIIQKSVEPLFESEEAKSTIQENCRELIQQLKDTDRKLVAKLAPFKDQSFYVYHGAFGYFADAYGMKQVPVEISGRSPEPRQIASMIDKAKEEGVSVIFVQPQFDQNSAKAIADSIGGAVVSIDPLEKDVVANLEKIANEIAASKTSS
;
A
#
# COMPACT_ATOMS: atom_id res chain seq x y z
N MET A 1 -17.62 13.18 7.60
CA MET A 1 -18.61 13.81 6.68
C MET A 1 -17.97 14.40 5.43
N GLU A 2 -16.69 14.77 5.47
CA GLU A 2 -16.00 15.43 4.34
C GLU A 2 -15.65 14.48 3.19
N GLN A 3 -15.15 13.26 3.48
CA GLN A 3 -14.89 12.23 2.45
C GLN A 3 -16.15 11.77 1.70
N LEU A 4 -17.30 11.71 2.39
CA LEU A 4 -18.60 11.42 1.78
C LEU A 4 -18.97 12.49 0.75
N LYS A 5 -18.72 13.77 1.07
CA LYS A 5 -18.96 14.87 0.13
C LYS A 5 -18.05 14.80 -1.09
N ILE A 6 -16.79 14.37 -0.93
CA ILE A 6 -15.86 14.25 -2.06
C ILE A 6 -16.30 13.12 -3.00
N ILE A 7 -16.56 11.92 -2.49
CA ILE A 7 -16.97 10.77 -3.31
C ILE A 7 -18.31 11.06 -4.00
N GLN A 8 -19.28 11.61 -3.26
CA GLN A 8 -20.58 11.99 -3.84
C GLN A 8 -20.42 13.04 -4.93
N LYS A 9 -19.60 14.08 -4.69
CA LYS A 9 -19.34 15.12 -5.70
C LYS A 9 -18.68 14.58 -6.96
N SER A 10 -17.81 13.57 -6.83
CA SER A 10 -17.17 12.93 -7.99
C SER A 10 -18.14 12.16 -8.88
N VAL A 11 -19.27 11.68 -8.33
CA VAL A 11 -20.27 10.89 -9.07
C VAL A 11 -21.52 11.69 -9.45
N GLU A 12 -21.66 12.93 -8.98
CA GLU A 12 -22.75 13.84 -9.38
C GLU A 12 -22.96 13.93 -10.91
N PRO A 13 -21.92 13.97 -11.76
CA PRO A 13 -22.10 13.98 -13.22
C PRO A 13 -22.74 12.72 -13.80
N LEU A 14 -22.80 11.61 -13.04
CA LEU A 14 -23.39 10.34 -13.46
C LEU A 14 -24.90 10.25 -13.17
N PHE A 15 -25.51 11.29 -12.60
CA PHE A 15 -26.93 11.31 -12.24
C PHE A 15 -27.80 11.56 -13.49
N GLU A 16 -28.16 10.48 -14.18
CA GLU A 16 -29.01 10.54 -15.38
C GLU A 16 -30.52 10.64 -15.07
N SER A 17 -30.92 10.26 -13.85
CA SER A 17 -32.30 10.32 -13.35
C SER A 17 -32.33 10.40 -11.81
N GLU A 18 -33.48 10.73 -11.21
CA GLU A 18 -33.62 10.72 -9.74
C GLU A 18 -33.49 9.30 -9.15
N GLU A 19 -33.88 8.26 -9.90
CA GLU A 19 -33.66 6.86 -9.50
C GLU A 19 -32.17 6.50 -9.53
N ALA A 20 -31.46 6.87 -10.61
CA ALA A 20 -30.01 6.65 -10.71
C ALA A 20 -29.25 7.38 -9.61
N LYS A 21 -29.63 8.64 -9.34
CA LYS A 21 -29.09 9.45 -8.24
C LYS A 21 -29.29 8.78 -6.87
N SER A 22 -30.51 8.34 -6.56
CA SER A 22 -30.79 7.64 -5.29
C SER A 22 -29.95 6.38 -5.14
N THR A 23 -29.86 5.58 -6.21
CA THR A 23 -29.07 4.34 -6.24
C THR A 23 -27.59 4.60 -6.03
N ILE A 24 -27.02 5.57 -6.75
CA ILE A 24 -25.61 5.93 -6.62
C ILE A 24 -25.31 6.49 -5.21
N GLN A 25 -26.22 7.25 -4.62
CA GLN A 25 -26.07 7.77 -3.26
C GLN A 25 -26.09 6.65 -2.20
N GLU A 26 -26.95 5.64 -2.36
CA GLU A 26 -26.98 4.42 -1.53
C GLU A 26 -25.64 3.69 -1.63
N ASN A 27 -25.19 3.39 -2.86
CA ASN A 27 -23.93 2.70 -3.12
C ASN A 27 -22.72 3.45 -2.54
N CYS A 28 -22.69 4.80 -2.65
CA CYS A 28 -21.64 5.61 -2.05
C CYS A 28 -21.63 5.47 -0.52
N ARG A 29 -22.82 5.46 0.11
CA ARG A 29 -22.95 5.32 1.56
C ARG A 29 -22.43 3.95 2.02
N GLU A 30 -22.79 2.90 1.31
CA GLU A 30 -22.30 1.53 1.57
C GLU A 30 -20.78 1.44 1.43
N LEU A 31 -20.22 1.92 0.31
CA LEU A 31 -18.77 1.92 0.07
C LEU A 31 -18.01 2.67 1.17
N ILE A 32 -18.52 3.82 1.61
CA ILE A 32 -17.89 4.59 2.70
C ILE A 32 -17.96 3.86 4.03
N GLN A 33 -19.04 3.14 4.29
CA GLN A 33 -19.13 2.32 5.49
C GLN A 33 -18.11 1.18 5.45
N GLN A 34 -17.98 0.50 4.31
CA GLN A 34 -16.95 -0.53 4.11
C GLN A 34 -15.54 0.02 4.32
N LEU A 35 -15.22 1.18 3.71
CA LEU A 35 -13.91 1.82 3.88
C LEU A 35 -13.60 2.18 5.34
N LYS A 36 -14.58 2.69 6.10
CA LYS A 36 -14.41 2.96 7.54
C LYS A 36 -14.21 1.69 8.36
N ASP A 37 -14.89 0.61 8.00
CA ASP A 37 -14.76 -0.66 8.69
C ASP A 37 -13.37 -1.26 8.44
N THR A 38 -12.92 -1.23 7.19
CA THR A 38 -11.57 -1.63 6.78
C THR A 38 -10.50 -0.77 7.44
N ASP A 39 -10.64 0.55 7.45
CA ASP A 39 -9.71 1.46 8.14
C ASP A 39 -9.54 1.08 9.63
N ARG A 40 -10.64 0.85 10.35
CA ARG A 40 -10.60 0.41 11.75
C ARG A 40 -9.85 -0.92 11.94
N LYS A 41 -10.04 -1.88 11.04
CA LYS A 41 -9.30 -3.16 11.06
C LYS A 41 -7.81 -2.93 10.82
N LEU A 42 -7.46 -2.08 9.86
CA LEU A 42 -6.08 -1.79 9.50
C LEU A 42 -5.34 -1.07 10.61
N VAL A 43 -5.96 -0.07 11.25
CA VAL A 43 -5.41 0.61 12.44
C VAL A 43 -5.08 -0.40 13.53
N ALA A 44 -6.01 -1.30 13.86
CA ALA A 44 -5.77 -2.31 14.90
C ALA A 44 -4.67 -3.31 14.51
N LYS A 45 -4.63 -3.72 13.23
CA LYS A 45 -3.67 -4.70 12.70
C LYS A 45 -2.24 -4.15 12.63
N LEU A 46 -2.09 -2.89 12.25
CA LEU A 46 -0.79 -2.27 12.00
C LEU A 46 -0.24 -1.51 13.22
N ALA A 47 -1.07 -1.22 14.22
CA ALA A 47 -0.64 -0.56 15.46
C ALA A 47 0.61 -1.18 16.14
N PRO A 48 0.80 -2.52 16.18
CA PRO A 48 2.01 -3.12 16.74
C PRO A 48 3.29 -2.77 15.99
N PHE A 49 3.19 -2.36 14.72
CA PHE A 49 4.32 -2.08 13.84
C PHE A 49 4.51 -0.58 13.59
N LYS A 50 3.93 0.27 14.44
CA LYS A 50 4.10 1.72 14.38
C LYS A 50 5.59 2.11 14.39
N ASP A 51 5.93 3.13 13.61
CA ASP A 51 7.27 3.68 13.39
C ASP A 51 8.25 2.75 12.67
N GLN A 52 7.85 1.52 12.34
CA GLN A 52 8.66 0.57 11.57
C GLN A 52 8.59 0.85 10.06
N SER A 53 9.67 0.50 9.37
CA SER A 53 9.81 0.64 7.93
C SER A 53 9.30 -0.59 7.18
N PHE A 54 8.71 -0.41 6.00
CA PHE A 54 8.53 -1.47 5.00
C PHE A 54 9.13 -1.01 3.67
N TYR A 55 9.75 -1.95 2.95
CA TYR A 55 10.53 -1.66 1.75
C TYR A 55 9.71 -1.97 0.53
N VAL A 56 9.60 -1.00 -0.38
CA VAL A 56 8.86 -1.12 -1.64
C VAL A 56 9.79 -0.83 -2.80
N TYR A 57 9.55 -1.43 -3.97
CA TYR A 57 10.33 -1.13 -5.15
C TYR A 57 10.08 0.32 -5.60
N HIS A 58 8.82 0.66 -5.90
CA HIS A 58 8.41 2.02 -6.26
C HIS A 58 7.63 2.72 -5.13
N GLY A 59 7.79 4.04 -5.04
CA GLY A 59 7.35 4.84 -3.90
C GLY A 59 5.87 5.21 -3.81
N ALA A 60 4.94 4.27 -4.03
CA ALA A 60 3.51 4.56 -4.21
C ALA A 60 2.61 4.53 -2.96
N PHE A 61 3.13 4.17 -1.79
CA PHE A 61 2.36 3.88 -0.57
C PHE A 61 2.56 4.91 0.56
N GLY A 62 3.05 6.12 0.26
CA GLY A 62 3.30 7.16 1.25
C GLY A 62 2.08 7.50 2.11
N TYR A 63 0.92 7.76 1.48
CA TYR A 63 -0.33 8.02 2.21
C TYR A 63 -0.80 6.85 3.07
N PHE A 64 -0.58 5.61 2.62
CA PHE A 64 -0.88 4.43 3.42
C PHE A 64 0.03 4.36 4.66
N ALA A 65 1.33 4.59 4.45
CA ALA A 65 2.31 4.60 5.54
C ALA A 65 1.96 5.68 6.58
N ASP A 66 1.65 6.90 6.14
CA ASP A 66 1.27 8.02 7.01
C ASP A 66 -0.02 7.71 7.78
N ALA A 67 -1.05 7.17 7.12
CA ALA A 67 -2.34 6.86 7.73
C ALA A 67 -2.23 5.85 8.89
N TYR A 68 -1.31 4.88 8.77
CA TYR A 68 -1.13 3.81 9.76
C TYR A 68 0.14 3.97 10.60
N GLY A 69 0.81 5.13 10.54
CA GLY A 69 1.97 5.46 11.37
C GLY A 69 3.20 4.59 11.08
N MET A 70 3.38 4.17 9.83
CA MET A 70 4.51 3.38 9.35
C MET A 70 5.42 4.22 8.46
N LYS A 71 6.59 3.70 8.07
CA LYS A 71 7.51 4.35 7.14
C LYS A 71 7.68 3.52 5.88
N GLN A 72 7.52 4.14 4.73
CA GLN A 72 7.86 3.50 3.47
C GLN A 72 9.31 3.83 3.10
N VAL A 73 10.07 2.82 2.66
CA VAL A 73 11.40 3.00 2.06
C VAL A 73 11.37 2.51 0.61
N PRO A 74 11.38 3.41 -0.39
CA PRO A 74 11.46 3.01 -1.79
C PRO A 74 12.88 2.60 -2.19
N VAL A 75 12.99 1.56 -3.02
CA VAL A 75 14.23 1.15 -3.70
C VAL A 75 14.54 2.11 -4.85
N GLU A 76 13.54 2.42 -5.67
CA GLU A 76 13.67 3.32 -6.81
C GLU A 76 13.84 4.77 -6.34
N ILE A 77 14.75 5.50 -7.00
CA ILE A 77 15.02 6.90 -6.68
C ILE A 77 14.54 7.77 -7.85
N SER A 78 13.50 8.57 -7.60
CA SER A 78 12.97 9.56 -8.55
C SER A 78 12.52 8.98 -9.91
N GLY A 79 11.90 7.80 -9.92
CA GLY A 79 11.41 7.17 -11.15
C GLY A 79 12.52 6.64 -12.07
N ARG A 80 13.72 6.41 -11.52
CA ARG A 80 14.84 5.80 -12.20
C ARG A 80 15.39 4.63 -11.40
N SER A 81 15.84 3.61 -12.13
CA SER A 81 16.55 2.49 -11.53
C SER A 81 17.78 3.02 -10.77
N PRO A 82 17.98 2.61 -9.50
CA PRO A 82 19.07 3.09 -8.68
C PRO A 82 20.43 2.63 -9.21
N GLU A 83 21.46 3.44 -8.98
CA GLU A 83 22.84 3.07 -9.30
C GLU A 83 23.31 1.90 -8.41
N PRO A 84 24.25 1.05 -8.87
CA PRO A 84 24.71 -0.12 -8.11
C PRO A 84 25.17 0.20 -6.68
N ARG A 85 25.80 1.37 -6.48
CA ARG A 85 26.22 1.82 -5.13
C ARG A 85 25.04 2.14 -4.21
N GLN A 86 23.97 2.70 -4.75
CA GLN A 86 22.75 3.01 -4.00
C GLN A 86 22.02 1.72 -3.60
N ILE A 87 21.97 0.75 -4.52
CA ILE A 87 21.45 -0.59 -4.24
C ILE A 87 22.24 -1.24 -3.09
N ALA A 88 23.57 -1.19 -3.13
CA ALA A 88 24.41 -1.76 -2.07
C ALA A 88 24.13 -1.12 -0.70
N SER A 89 24.13 0.22 -0.61
CA SER A 89 23.84 0.92 0.65
C SER A 89 22.43 0.62 1.19
N MET A 90 21.45 0.45 0.30
CA MET A 90 20.10 0.08 0.69
C MET A 90 20.02 -1.38 1.18
N ILE A 91 20.73 -2.31 0.53
CA ILE A 91 20.85 -3.71 0.98
C ILE A 91 21.45 -3.78 2.38
N ASP A 92 22.53 -3.02 2.64
CA ASP A 92 23.18 -2.98 3.95
C ASP A 92 22.21 -2.45 5.01
N LYS A 93 21.53 -1.33 4.73
CA LYS A 93 20.50 -0.79 5.62
C LYS A 93 19.35 -1.77 5.87
N ALA A 94 18.88 -2.46 4.83
CA ALA A 94 17.81 -3.44 4.94
C ALA A 94 18.21 -4.63 5.82
N LYS A 95 19.48 -5.08 5.75
CA LYS A 95 20.03 -6.11 6.64
C LYS A 95 20.11 -5.63 8.08
N GLU A 96 20.61 -4.42 8.30
CA GLU A 96 20.70 -3.81 9.63
C GLU A 96 19.32 -3.65 10.28
N GLU A 97 18.30 -3.31 9.50
CA GLU A 97 16.91 -3.19 9.95
C GLU A 97 16.15 -4.53 10.01
N GLY A 98 16.80 -5.66 9.69
CA GLY A 98 16.19 -7.00 9.74
C GLY A 98 15.07 -7.20 8.73
N VAL A 99 15.13 -6.53 7.58
CA VAL A 99 14.10 -6.59 6.54
C VAL A 99 14.15 -7.93 5.83
N SER A 100 13.00 -8.61 5.75
CA SER A 100 12.85 -9.93 5.12
C SER A 100 12.00 -9.89 3.84
N VAL A 101 11.36 -8.76 3.53
CA VAL A 101 10.46 -8.63 2.38
C VAL A 101 10.70 -7.32 1.63
N ILE A 102 10.82 -7.43 0.30
CA ILE A 102 10.75 -6.32 -0.64
C ILE A 102 9.39 -6.39 -1.35
N PHE A 103 8.56 -5.39 -1.15
CA PHE A 103 7.28 -5.27 -1.82
C PHE A 103 7.45 -4.71 -3.23
N VAL A 104 6.78 -5.27 -4.23
CA VAL A 104 6.89 -4.80 -5.62
C VAL A 104 5.52 -4.73 -6.27
N GLN A 105 5.29 -3.67 -7.04
CA GLN A 105 4.06 -3.54 -7.81
C GLN A 105 4.13 -4.36 -9.10
N PRO A 106 3.01 -4.92 -9.59
CA PRO A 106 2.99 -5.71 -10.82
C PRO A 106 3.51 -4.98 -12.06
N GLN A 107 3.47 -3.64 -12.04
CA GLN A 107 3.88 -2.79 -13.15
C GLN A 107 5.41 -2.58 -13.25
N PHE A 108 6.18 -3.12 -12.30
CA PHE A 108 7.65 -2.96 -12.24
C PHE A 108 8.38 -4.29 -12.43
N ASP A 109 9.67 -4.21 -12.76
CA ASP A 109 10.51 -5.37 -13.00
C ASP A 109 10.71 -6.21 -11.73
N GLN A 110 10.13 -7.41 -11.76
CA GLN A 110 10.20 -8.37 -10.67
C GLN A 110 11.61 -8.93 -10.48
N ASN A 111 12.43 -9.00 -11.54
CA ASN A 111 13.79 -9.56 -11.46
C ASN A 111 14.71 -8.65 -10.66
N SER A 112 14.62 -7.34 -10.88
CA SER A 112 15.38 -6.35 -10.10
C SER A 112 15.01 -6.38 -8.62
N ALA A 113 13.73 -6.44 -8.29
CA ALA A 113 13.26 -6.59 -6.91
C ALA A 113 13.75 -7.91 -6.29
N LYS A 114 13.73 -9.01 -7.07
CA LYS A 114 14.20 -10.32 -6.64
C LYS A 114 15.69 -10.33 -6.33
N ALA A 115 16.54 -9.74 -7.17
CA ALA A 115 17.98 -9.67 -6.93
C ALA A 115 18.31 -8.97 -5.59
N ILE A 116 17.54 -7.94 -5.26
CA ILE A 116 17.66 -7.22 -3.98
C ILE A 116 17.20 -8.10 -2.82
N ALA A 117 16.02 -8.70 -2.93
CA ALA A 117 15.48 -9.59 -1.89
C ALA A 117 16.42 -10.76 -1.60
N ASP A 118 16.97 -11.40 -2.64
CA ASP A 118 17.95 -12.48 -2.51
C ASP A 118 19.22 -11.98 -1.79
N SER A 119 19.65 -10.75 -2.06
CA SER A 119 20.84 -10.16 -1.41
C SER A 119 20.67 -9.90 0.09
N ILE A 120 19.43 -9.73 0.57
CA ILE A 120 19.09 -9.59 2.00
C ILE A 120 18.63 -10.91 2.62
N GLY A 121 18.60 -12.01 1.86
CA GLY A 121 18.07 -13.30 2.31
C GLY A 121 16.55 -13.31 2.52
N GLY A 122 15.84 -12.39 1.85
CA GLY A 122 14.41 -12.18 1.97
C GLY A 122 13.62 -12.68 0.76
N ALA A 123 12.35 -12.25 0.68
CA ALA A 123 11.43 -12.58 -0.39
C ALA A 123 10.86 -11.34 -1.06
N VAL A 124 10.33 -11.54 -2.27
CA VAL A 124 9.54 -10.53 -2.98
C VAL A 124 8.07 -10.82 -2.76
N VAL A 125 7.30 -9.81 -2.38
CA VAL A 125 5.84 -9.90 -2.26
C VAL A 125 5.18 -8.85 -3.15
N SER A 126 4.16 -9.27 -3.90
CA SER A 126 3.46 -8.37 -4.82
C SER A 126 2.32 -7.63 -4.15
N ILE A 127 2.33 -6.30 -4.21
CA ILE A 127 1.23 -5.42 -3.79
C ILE A 127 0.92 -4.40 -4.88
N ASP A 128 -0.36 -4.21 -5.21
CA ASP A 128 -0.76 -3.42 -6.37
C ASP A 128 -1.54 -2.17 -5.95
N PRO A 129 -0.98 -0.95 -6.10
CA PRO A 129 -1.72 0.28 -5.81
C PRO A 129 -2.83 0.57 -6.84
N LEU A 130 -2.89 -0.17 -7.95
CA LEU A 130 -3.87 0.00 -9.03
C LEU A 130 -4.95 -1.09 -9.07
N GLU A 131 -5.02 -1.95 -8.05
CA GLU A 131 -6.07 -2.97 -7.96
C GLU A 131 -7.47 -2.33 -7.94
N LYS A 132 -8.41 -2.92 -8.69
CA LYS A 132 -9.76 -2.37 -8.86
C LYS A 132 -10.57 -2.47 -7.59
N ASP A 133 -10.45 -3.57 -6.85
CA ASP A 133 -11.10 -3.74 -5.56
C ASP A 133 -10.29 -3.08 -4.46
N VAL A 134 -10.55 -1.78 -4.24
CA VAL A 134 -9.83 -0.95 -3.26
C VAL A 134 -9.94 -1.52 -1.85
N VAL A 135 -11.13 -1.99 -1.45
CA VAL A 135 -11.39 -2.44 -0.07
C VAL A 135 -10.61 -3.72 0.21
N ALA A 136 -10.73 -4.73 -0.67
CA ALA A 136 -10.00 -5.98 -0.52
C ALA A 136 -8.48 -5.77 -0.63
N ASN A 137 -8.05 -4.87 -1.51
CA ASN A 137 -6.64 -4.59 -1.71
C ASN A 137 -5.98 -3.92 -0.49
N LEU A 138 -6.67 -2.97 0.17
CA LEU A 138 -6.18 -2.38 1.43
C LEU A 138 -5.96 -3.45 2.51
N GLU A 139 -6.92 -4.37 2.67
CA GLU A 139 -6.78 -5.49 3.61
C GLU A 139 -5.62 -6.42 3.23
N LYS A 140 -5.47 -6.74 1.95
CA LYS A 140 -4.35 -7.53 1.44
C LYS A 140 -3.00 -6.85 1.76
N ILE A 141 -2.82 -5.59 1.40
CA ILE A 141 -1.57 -4.85 1.66
C ILE A 141 -1.21 -4.88 3.15
N ALA A 142 -2.19 -4.59 4.02
CA ALA A 142 -1.95 -4.60 5.46
C ALA A 142 -1.61 -6.00 6.01
N ASN A 143 -2.22 -7.05 5.46
CA ASN A 143 -1.92 -8.43 5.83
C ASN A 143 -0.50 -8.82 5.43
N GLU A 144 -0.09 -8.51 4.20
CA GLU A 144 1.26 -8.81 3.71
C GLU A 144 2.33 -8.04 4.50
N ILE A 145 2.09 -6.75 4.80
CA ILE A 145 2.97 -5.97 5.67
C ILE A 145 3.06 -6.60 7.05
N ALA A 146 1.93 -6.89 7.70
CA ALA A 146 1.94 -7.50 9.03
C ALA A 146 2.65 -8.87 9.05
N ALA A 147 2.41 -9.72 8.05
CA ALA A 147 3.07 -11.02 7.91
C ALA A 147 4.59 -10.86 7.80
N SER A 148 5.07 -9.89 7.02
CA SER A 148 6.51 -9.60 6.88
C SER A 148 7.20 -9.23 8.20
N LYS A 149 6.44 -8.81 9.23
CA LYS A 149 6.97 -8.39 10.54
C LYS A 149 6.90 -9.45 11.62
N THR A 150 6.07 -10.48 11.43
CA THR A 150 5.89 -11.57 12.40
C THR A 150 6.77 -12.78 12.12
N SER A 151 7.37 -12.86 10.92
CA SER A 151 8.17 -14.00 10.47
C SER A 151 9.68 -13.86 10.74
N SER A 152 10.07 -13.09 11.76
CA SER A 152 11.47 -12.86 12.15
C SER A 152 11.75 -13.33 13.57
#